data_AF-A0A7W8D1L7-F1
#
_entry.id   AF-A0A7W8D1L7-F1
#
_cell.length_a   1.000
_cell.length_b   1.000
_cell.length_c   1.000
_cell.angle_alpha   90.00
_cell.angle_beta   90.00
_cell.angle_gamma   90.00
#
_symmetry.space_group_name_H-M   'P 1'
#
loop_
_entity.id
_entity.type
_entity.pdbx_description
1 polymer ?
#
loop_
_entity_poly.entity_id
_entity_poly.type
_entity_poly.pdbx_seq_one_letter_code
_entity_poly.pdbx_strand_id
1 'polypeptide(L)'
;MKKMKRLFSLILASTMGMGLVGCSSSANEEETTKKTETVEKEETIALPTETMSPEETLQLTAGTEIKLEDLEKMPDEATLEENNLMTTYNIVNSFLDENGEKGKEIEMQEGLGVCEYDEHGYREQVGSDGKTQEIQITGITIEEITNLVHNNDGTITKCFVDDYDQEVRGGNIISEKLLAELN
;
A
#
# COMPACT_ATOMS: atom_id res chain seq x y z
N MET A 1 -42.81 -3.20 20.31
CA MET A 1 -42.76 -2.56 21.65
C MET A 1 -42.11 -3.49 22.66
N LYS A 2 -40.93 -3.14 23.18
CA LYS A 2 -40.57 -3.34 24.60
C LYS A 2 -39.31 -2.53 24.88
N LYS A 3 -39.51 -1.46 25.65
CA LYS A 3 -38.49 -0.59 26.22
C LYS A 3 -37.81 -1.34 27.38
N MET A 4 -36.50 -1.21 27.53
CA MET A 4 -35.89 -1.33 28.85
C MET A 4 -34.84 -0.24 29.04
N LYS A 5 -35.22 0.77 29.83
CA LYS A 5 -34.33 1.69 30.52
C LYS A 5 -33.95 1.05 31.86
N ARG A 6 -32.69 1.21 32.30
CA ARG A 6 -32.21 1.36 33.69
C ARG A 6 -30.70 1.61 33.63
N LEU A 7 -30.21 2.84 33.82
CA LEU A 7 -29.88 3.58 35.06
C LEU A 7 -28.55 3.13 35.75
N PHE A 8 -27.55 4.02 35.67
CA PHE A 8 -26.46 4.40 36.60
C PHE A 8 -25.89 3.41 37.64
N SER A 9 -24.54 3.35 37.71
CA SER A 9 -23.79 3.58 38.96
C SER A 9 -22.33 3.95 38.68
N LEU A 10 -21.88 5.09 39.20
CA LEU A 10 -20.49 5.44 39.46
C LEU A 10 -19.86 4.46 40.44
N ILE A 11 -18.55 4.17 40.30
CA ILE A 11 -17.60 4.14 41.42
C ILE A 11 -16.28 4.77 40.96
N LEU A 12 -15.95 5.91 41.55
CA LEU A 12 -14.64 6.55 41.58
C LEU A 12 -13.88 5.92 42.76
N ALA A 13 -12.69 5.36 42.52
CA ALA A 13 -11.80 4.91 43.60
C ALA A 13 -10.46 5.65 43.47
N SER A 14 -10.34 6.70 44.30
CA SER A 14 -9.11 7.38 44.64
C SER A 14 -8.37 6.60 45.71
N THR A 15 -7.09 6.29 45.48
CA THR A 15 -6.14 6.02 46.56
C THR A 15 -4.89 6.87 46.35
N MET A 16 -4.85 7.98 47.09
CA MET A 16 -3.62 8.68 47.42
C MET A 16 -2.83 7.83 48.40
N GLY A 17 -1.58 7.50 48.05
CA GLY A 17 -0.57 7.02 48.98
C GLY A 17 0.53 8.06 49.12
N MET A 18 0.45 8.89 50.16
CA MET A 18 1.55 9.75 50.60
C MET A 18 2.63 8.88 51.25
N GLY A 19 3.85 8.91 50.73
CA GLY A 19 5.06 8.47 51.41
C GLY A 19 5.96 9.68 51.64
N LEU A 20 6.31 9.92 52.90
CA LEU A 20 7.03 11.10 53.41
C LEU A 20 8.54 11.07 53.09
N VAL A 21 9.03 12.24 52.67
CA VAL A 21 10.29 12.94 52.99
C VAL A 21 11.47 12.12 53.55
N GLY A 22 12.63 12.23 52.86
CA GLY A 22 13.96 12.02 53.43
C GLY A 22 15.02 12.86 52.69
N CYS A 23 15.53 13.90 53.34
CA CYS A 23 16.70 14.67 52.89
C CYS A 23 17.96 13.80 52.82
N SER A 24 18.78 13.98 51.77
CA SER A 24 20.20 14.37 51.87
C SER A 24 20.92 14.04 50.57
N SER A 25 21.67 15.02 50.07
CA SER A 25 22.65 14.96 48.99
C SER A 25 23.67 13.85 49.18
N SER A 26 23.95 13.07 48.14
CA SER A 26 25.27 12.48 47.88
C SER A 26 25.33 12.03 46.42
N ALA A 27 26.45 12.29 45.78
CA ALA A 27 26.80 11.91 44.43
C ALA A 27 26.49 10.44 44.11
N ASN A 28 26.01 10.19 42.90
CA ASN A 28 26.28 8.94 42.21
C ASN A 28 26.42 9.25 40.71
N GLU A 29 27.67 9.29 40.25
CA GLU A 29 28.00 9.06 38.85
C GLU A 29 27.65 7.59 38.57
N GLU A 30 26.47 7.35 37.99
CA GLU A 30 26.18 6.08 37.34
C GLU A 30 26.32 6.27 35.84
N GLU A 31 27.47 5.78 35.39
CA GLU A 31 27.89 5.54 34.02
C GLU A 31 26.79 4.75 33.28
N THR A 32 25.82 5.46 32.70
CA THR A 32 24.80 4.83 31.86
C THR A 32 25.45 4.55 30.52
N THR A 33 25.88 3.32 30.34
CA THR A 33 26.27 2.77 29.04
C THR A 33 25.09 2.98 28.10
N LYS A 34 25.19 4.01 27.25
CA LYS A 34 24.26 4.23 26.14
C LYS A 34 24.34 2.97 25.28
N LYS A 35 23.36 2.09 25.43
CA LYS A 35 23.02 1.10 24.42
C LYS A 35 22.70 1.93 23.19
N THR A 36 23.64 2.00 22.25
CA THR A 36 23.37 2.53 20.93
C THR A 36 22.35 1.59 20.32
N GLU A 37 21.08 1.97 20.37
CA GLU A 37 20.08 1.42 19.47
C GLU A 37 20.60 1.71 18.06
N THR A 38 21.13 0.68 17.42
CA THR A 38 21.26 0.68 15.98
C THR A 38 19.83 0.74 15.46
N VAL A 39 19.36 1.95 15.17
CA VAL A 39 18.19 2.14 14.32
C VAL A 39 18.58 1.51 12.99
N GLU A 40 18.06 0.31 12.72
CA GLU A 40 18.12 -0.27 11.39
C GLU A 40 17.50 0.75 10.45
N LYS A 41 18.34 1.35 9.61
CA LYS A 41 17.91 2.28 8.59
C LYS A 41 17.15 1.43 7.58
N GLU A 42 15.82 1.51 7.58
CA GLU A 42 15.01 0.89 6.53
C GLU A 42 15.59 1.30 5.18
N GLU A 43 16.07 0.33 4.40
CA GLU A 43 16.53 0.58 3.05
C GLU A 43 15.29 0.87 2.19
N THR A 44 15.14 2.12 1.75
CA THR A 44 14.08 2.51 0.84
C THR A 44 14.39 1.94 -0.55
N ILE A 45 13.56 1.00 -1.01
CA ILE A 45 13.68 0.37 -2.33
C ILE A 45 13.06 1.31 -3.37
N ALA A 46 13.76 1.56 -4.47
CA ALA A 46 13.25 2.37 -5.57
C ALA A 46 12.46 1.52 -6.57
N LEU A 47 11.46 2.12 -7.20
CA LEU A 47 10.76 1.51 -8.31
C LEU A 47 11.69 1.37 -9.52
N PRO A 48 11.64 0.23 -10.24
CA PRO A 48 12.42 0.06 -11.45
C PRO A 48 12.04 1.06 -12.53
N THR A 49 13.05 1.58 -13.20
CA THR A 49 12.89 2.49 -14.35
C THR A 49 13.13 1.79 -15.69
N GLU A 50 13.73 0.60 -15.66
CA GLU A 50 13.92 -0.24 -16.83
C GLU A 50 12.70 -1.14 -17.07
N THR A 51 12.47 -1.49 -18.33
CA THR A 51 11.40 -2.39 -18.77
C THR A 51 12.01 -3.71 -19.22
N MET A 52 11.35 -4.82 -18.87
CA MET A 52 11.67 -6.16 -19.36
C MET A 52 11.58 -6.19 -20.90
N SER A 53 12.38 -7.03 -21.55
CA SER A 53 12.16 -7.31 -22.97
C SER A 53 10.83 -8.03 -23.18
N PRO A 54 10.28 -8.04 -24.40
CA PRO A 54 9.11 -8.86 -24.72
C PRO A 54 9.34 -10.35 -24.39
N GLU A 55 10.52 -10.89 -24.68
CA GLU A 55 10.85 -12.29 -24.40
C GLU A 55 10.91 -12.62 -22.90
N GLU A 56 11.45 -11.69 -22.09
CA GLU A 56 11.44 -11.78 -20.62
C GLU A 56 9.99 -11.72 -20.10
N THR A 57 9.21 -10.77 -20.59
CA THR A 57 7.80 -10.56 -20.19
C THR A 57 6.92 -11.76 -20.51
N LEU A 58 7.13 -12.41 -21.67
CA LEU A 58 6.39 -13.60 -22.08
C LEU A 58 6.61 -14.84 -21.19
N GLN A 59 7.61 -14.80 -20.27
CA GLN A 59 7.76 -15.85 -19.27
C GLN A 59 6.78 -15.70 -18.10
N LEU A 60 6.16 -14.52 -17.94
CA LEU A 60 5.20 -14.25 -16.88
C LEU A 60 3.81 -14.77 -17.25
N THR A 61 3.13 -15.37 -16.27
CA THR A 61 1.76 -15.86 -16.43
C THR A 61 0.84 -15.21 -15.39
N ALA A 62 -0.47 -15.25 -15.60
CA ALA A 62 -1.44 -14.84 -14.58
C ALA A 62 -1.16 -15.49 -13.22
N GLY A 63 -1.31 -14.70 -12.15
CA GLY A 63 -0.97 -15.07 -10.77
C GLY A 63 0.53 -15.01 -10.44
N THR A 64 1.38 -14.53 -11.35
CA THR A 64 2.80 -14.30 -11.04
C THR A 64 2.93 -13.08 -10.14
N GLU A 65 3.42 -13.29 -8.91
CA GLU A 65 3.71 -12.23 -7.95
C GLU A 65 5.21 -11.96 -7.88
N ILE A 66 5.61 -10.70 -7.93
CA ILE A 66 7.00 -10.27 -7.78
C ILE A 66 7.04 -9.15 -6.75
N LYS A 67 7.74 -9.39 -5.64
CA LYS A 67 7.94 -8.36 -4.61
C LYS A 67 8.81 -7.23 -5.13
N LEU A 68 8.62 -6.03 -4.60
CA LEU A 68 9.40 -4.87 -4.99
C LEU A 68 10.91 -5.06 -4.74
N GLU A 69 11.29 -5.79 -3.67
CA GLU A 69 12.69 -6.13 -3.37
C GLU A 69 13.35 -7.01 -4.44
N ASP A 70 12.56 -7.78 -5.17
CA ASP A 70 13.00 -8.71 -6.22
C ASP A 70 12.73 -8.17 -7.65
N LEU A 71 12.05 -7.03 -7.77
CA LEU A 71 11.62 -6.47 -9.05
C LEU A 71 12.76 -5.62 -9.63
N GLU A 72 13.52 -6.17 -10.59
CA GLU A 72 14.62 -5.45 -11.24
C GLU A 72 14.16 -4.56 -12.40
N LYS A 73 13.08 -4.96 -13.09
CA LYS A 73 12.52 -4.29 -14.26
C LYS A 73 11.00 -4.40 -14.24
N MET A 74 10.31 -3.40 -14.79
CA MET A 74 8.85 -3.46 -15.00
C MET A 74 8.53 -4.37 -16.19
N PRO A 75 7.49 -5.22 -16.14
CA PRO A 75 7.02 -5.96 -17.31
C PRO A 75 6.67 -5.04 -18.49
N ASP A 76 6.86 -5.52 -19.71
CA ASP A 76 6.40 -4.79 -20.90
C ASP A 76 4.88 -4.92 -21.03
N GLU A 77 4.16 -3.86 -20.63
CA GLU A 77 2.71 -3.87 -20.56
C GLU A 77 2.03 -4.13 -21.92
N ALA A 78 2.60 -3.65 -23.02
CA ALA A 78 2.07 -3.91 -24.36
C ALA A 78 2.14 -5.41 -24.71
N THR A 79 3.26 -6.08 -24.37
CA THR A 79 3.40 -7.53 -24.54
C THR A 79 2.44 -8.31 -23.67
N LEU A 80 2.20 -7.89 -22.42
CA LEU A 80 1.19 -8.51 -21.56
C LEU A 80 -0.21 -8.40 -22.16
N GLU A 81 -0.59 -7.21 -22.62
CA GLU A 81 -1.92 -6.96 -23.20
C GLU A 81 -2.21 -7.84 -24.42
N GLU A 82 -1.21 -8.04 -25.29
CA GLU A 82 -1.32 -8.94 -26.45
C GLU A 82 -1.58 -10.40 -26.06
N ASN A 83 -1.33 -10.77 -24.80
CA ASN A 83 -1.56 -12.09 -24.23
C ASN A 83 -2.72 -12.11 -23.22
N ASN A 84 -3.58 -11.09 -23.22
CA ASN A 84 -4.70 -10.93 -22.29
C ASN A 84 -4.27 -10.85 -20.81
N LEU A 85 -3.09 -10.27 -20.55
CA LEU A 85 -2.53 -10.06 -19.21
C LEU A 85 -2.30 -8.57 -18.95
N MET A 86 -2.14 -8.21 -17.68
CA MET A 86 -1.76 -6.86 -17.26
C MET A 86 -0.96 -6.86 -15.95
N THR A 87 -0.20 -5.80 -15.72
CA THR A 87 0.45 -5.57 -14.42
C THR A 87 -0.52 -4.89 -13.46
N THR A 88 -0.64 -5.42 -12.25
CA THR A 88 -1.27 -4.75 -11.09
C THR A 88 -0.22 -4.51 -10.01
N TYR A 89 -0.48 -3.56 -9.14
CA TYR A 89 0.41 -3.18 -8.05
C TYR A 89 -0.15 -3.70 -6.74
N ASN A 90 0.66 -4.44 -5.99
CA ASN A 90 0.36 -4.80 -4.62
C ASN A 90 0.73 -3.59 -3.75
N ILE A 91 -0.21 -3.13 -2.95
CA ILE A 91 -0.05 -1.93 -2.12
C ILE A 91 -0.40 -2.19 -0.66
N VAL A 92 0.23 -1.42 0.21
CA VAL A 92 -0.14 -1.30 1.63
C VAL A 92 -0.66 0.10 1.89
N ASN A 93 -1.90 0.18 2.36
CA ASN A 93 -2.52 1.41 2.83
C ASN A 93 -2.37 1.54 4.34
N SER A 94 -1.74 2.62 4.79
CA SER A 94 -1.57 2.99 6.20
C SER A 94 -2.35 4.26 6.52
N PHE A 95 -3.16 4.23 7.58
CA PHE A 95 -3.92 5.40 8.04
C PHE A 95 -3.17 6.06 9.19
N LEU A 96 -2.75 7.30 9.01
CA LEU A 96 -2.06 8.04 10.07
C LEU A 96 -3.06 8.51 11.14
N ASP A 97 -2.67 8.38 12.41
CA ASP A 97 -3.41 8.95 13.52
C ASP A 97 -3.12 10.46 13.72
N GLU A 98 -3.70 11.07 14.74
CA GLU A 98 -3.50 12.50 15.04
C GLU A 98 -2.06 12.86 15.45
N ASN A 99 -1.24 11.87 15.79
CA ASN A 99 0.18 12.02 16.14
C ASN A 99 1.11 11.69 14.95
N GLY A 100 0.57 11.26 13.81
CA GLY A 100 1.34 10.81 12.66
C GLY A 100 1.85 9.36 12.79
N GLU A 101 1.33 8.58 13.73
CA GLU A 101 1.67 7.16 13.86
C GLU A 101 0.83 6.33 12.87
N LYS A 102 1.48 5.35 12.23
CA LYS A 102 0.81 4.40 11.33
C LYS A 102 -0.18 3.56 12.12
N GLY A 103 -1.45 3.66 11.74
CA GLY A 103 -2.53 2.83 12.24
C GLY A 103 -2.55 1.44 11.59
N LYS A 104 -3.75 0.88 11.43
CA LYS A 104 -3.90 -0.43 10.78
C LYS A 104 -3.50 -0.34 9.30
N GLU A 105 -2.66 -1.29 8.88
CA GLU A 105 -2.30 -1.52 7.49
C GLU A 105 -3.33 -2.42 6.78
N ILE A 106 -3.60 -2.11 5.52
CA ILE A 106 -4.50 -2.88 4.66
C ILE A 106 -3.79 -3.15 3.34
N GLU A 107 -3.62 -4.43 3.03
CA GLU A 107 -3.10 -4.90 1.75
C GLU A 107 -4.21 -4.90 0.70
N MET A 108 -3.91 -4.36 -0.48
CA MET A 108 -4.84 -4.23 -1.61
C MET A 108 -4.08 -4.34 -2.93
N GLN A 109 -4.82 -4.56 -4.03
CA GLN A 109 -4.30 -4.44 -5.38
C GLN A 109 -4.84 -3.17 -6.06
N GLU A 110 -4.00 -2.51 -6.85
CA GLU A 110 -4.38 -1.40 -7.72
C GLU A 110 -3.97 -1.66 -9.17
N GLY A 111 -4.85 -1.32 -10.11
CA GLY A 111 -4.57 -1.48 -11.53
C GLY A 111 -4.08 -0.21 -12.24
N LEU A 112 -4.08 0.95 -11.58
CA LEU A 112 -3.64 2.23 -12.13
C LEU A 112 -2.22 2.56 -11.64
N GLY A 113 -1.37 2.99 -12.58
CA GLY A 113 0.08 2.96 -12.44
C GLY A 113 0.75 4.09 -11.65
N VAL A 114 2.06 3.89 -11.52
CA VAL A 114 3.13 4.64 -10.82
C VAL A 114 3.10 6.17 -10.98
N CYS A 115 2.35 6.74 -11.93
CA CYS A 115 2.36 8.19 -12.18
C CYS A 115 1.83 9.04 -11.01
N GLU A 116 1.20 8.42 -10.01
CA GLU A 116 0.82 9.08 -8.74
C GLU A 116 1.78 8.80 -7.59
N TYR A 117 2.76 7.93 -7.78
CA TYR A 117 3.74 7.51 -6.79
C TYR A 117 5.08 8.20 -7.03
N ASP A 118 5.85 8.41 -5.97
CA ASP A 118 7.24 8.84 -6.07
C ASP A 118 8.17 7.72 -6.56
N GLU A 119 9.47 8.02 -6.66
CA GLU A 119 10.48 7.06 -7.13
C GLU A 119 10.65 5.83 -6.21
N HIS A 120 10.07 5.86 -5.02
CA HIS A 120 10.10 4.80 -4.02
C HIS A 120 8.76 4.06 -3.91
N GLY A 121 7.78 4.39 -4.76
CA GLY A 121 6.46 3.77 -4.71
C GLY A 121 5.60 4.27 -3.56
N TYR A 122 5.85 5.47 -3.05
CA TYR A 122 5.01 6.09 -2.03
C TYR A 122 4.12 7.19 -2.60
N ARG A 123 2.92 7.30 -2.04
CA ARG A 123 2.07 8.49 -2.18
C ARG A 123 1.28 8.74 -0.91
N GLU A 124 0.91 10.00 -0.71
CA GLU A 124 -0.03 10.41 0.33
C GLU A 124 -1.32 10.91 -0.31
N GLN A 125 -2.45 10.58 0.30
CA GLN A 125 -3.74 11.16 -0.04
C GLN A 125 -4.58 11.45 1.21
N VAL A 126 -5.52 12.37 1.09
CA VAL A 126 -6.49 12.65 2.16
C VAL A 126 -7.75 11.84 1.91
N GLY A 127 -8.04 10.91 2.81
CA GLY A 127 -9.25 10.10 2.79
C GLY A 127 -10.53 10.93 2.93
N SER A 128 -11.67 10.33 2.59
CA SER A 128 -12.98 10.97 2.76
C SER A 128 -13.34 11.29 4.21
N ASP A 129 -12.67 10.64 5.17
CA ASP A 129 -12.75 10.90 6.60
C ASP A 129 -11.84 12.06 7.07
N GLY A 130 -11.11 12.69 6.14
CA GLY A 130 -10.19 13.79 6.39
C GLY A 130 -8.83 13.36 6.95
N LYS A 131 -8.55 12.04 7.04
CA LYS A 131 -7.28 11.53 7.53
C LYS A 131 -6.29 11.33 6.40
N THR A 132 -5.01 11.54 6.68
CA THR A 132 -3.94 11.20 5.75
C THR A 132 -3.80 9.68 5.65
N GLN A 133 -3.76 9.20 4.42
CA GLN A 133 -3.48 7.83 4.04
C GLN A 133 -2.14 7.83 3.32
N GLU A 134 -1.22 7.02 3.80
CA GLU A 134 0.04 6.70 3.13
C GLU A 134 -0.14 5.38 2.38
N ILE A 135 0.25 5.36 1.11
CA ILE A 135 0.11 4.21 0.23
C ILE A 135 1.50 3.87 -0.28
N GLN A 136 1.89 2.61 -0.10
CA GLN A 136 3.19 2.10 -0.53
C GLN A 136 3.01 0.90 -1.46
N ILE A 137 3.69 0.91 -2.60
CA ILE A 137 3.84 -0.26 -3.47
C ILE A 137 4.80 -1.25 -2.81
N THR A 138 4.37 -2.50 -2.69
CA THR A 138 5.16 -3.61 -2.13
C THR A 138 5.55 -4.67 -3.16
N GLY A 139 4.96 -4.61 -4.36
CA GLY A 139 5.26 -5.50 -5.47
C GLY A 139 4.26 -5.36 -6.60
N ILE A 140 4.30 -6.32 -7.51
CA ILE A 140 3.36 -6.44 -8.62
C ILE A 140 2.77 -7.83 -8.68
N THR A 141 1.59 -7.93 -9.28
CA THR A 141 0.97 -9.18 -9.67
C THR A 141 0.58 -9.11 -11.14
N ILE A 142 0.79 -10.21 -11.87
CA ILE A 142 0.31 -10.32 -13.26
C ILE A 142 -1.09 -10.90 -13.24
N GLU A 143 -2.06 -10.14 -13.75
CA GLU A 143 -3.47 -10.52 -13.74
C GLU A 143 -4.00 -10.72 -15.16
N GLU A 144 -5.06 -11.53 -15.28
CA GLU A 144 -5.82 -11.62 -16.52
C GLU A 144 -6.66 -10.36 -16.73
N ILE A 145 -6.69 -9.87 -17.97
CA ILE A 145 -7.66 -8.85 -18.36
C ILE A 145 -9.03 -9.54 -18.48
N THR A 146 -9.97 -9.15 -17.63
CA THR A 146 -11.31 -9.74 -17.56
C THR A 146 -12.34 -8.96 -18.36
N ASN A 147 -12.12 -7.65 -18.56
CA ASN A 147 -13.04 -6.77 -19.25
C ASN A 147 -12.33 -5.58 -19.89
N LEU A 148 -12.93 -5.03 -20.94
CA LEU A 148 -12.46 -3.84 -21.66
C LEU A 148 -13.56 -2.79 -21.70
N VAL A 149 -13.27 -1.60 -21.19
CA VAL A 149 -14.22 -0.48 -21.12
C VAL A 149 -13.82 0.59 -22.13
N HIS A 150 -14.67 0.79 -23.14
CA HIS A 150 -14.52 1.89 -24.10
C HIS A 150 -14.96 3.21 -23.45
N ASN A 151 -14.03 4.13 -23.30
CA ASN A 151 -14.28 5.43 -22.71
C ASN A 151 -14.75 6.44 -23.77
N ASN A 152 -15.41 7.50 -23.31
CA ASN A 152 -15.94 8.55 -24.19
C ASN A 152 -14.84 9.39 -24.89
N ASP A 153 -13.61 9.32 -24.40
CA ASP A 153 -12.44 10.00 -24.99
C ASP A 153 -11.73 9.17 -26.06
N GLY A 154 -12.25 7.97 -26.38
CA GLY A 154 -11.68 7.06 -27.36
C GLY A 154 -10.61 6.12 -26.81
N THR A 155 -10.25 6.22 -25.53
CA THR A 155 -9.37 5.25 -24.87
C THR A 155 -10.12 3.99 -24.48
N ILE A 156 -9.39 2.89 -24.27
CA ILE A 156 -9.94 1.62 -23.78
C ILE A 156 -9.24 1.30 -22.46
N THR A 157 -9.99 1.15 -21.38
CA THR A 157 -9.47 0.75 -20.06
C THR A 157 -9.62 -0.75 -19.87
N LYS A 158 -8.53 -1.43 -19.50
CA LYS A 158 -8.55 -2.84 -19.09
C LYS A 158 -9.02 -2.96 -17.63
N CYS A 159 -9.70 -4.04 -17.29
CA CYS A 159 -10.11 -4.36 -15.94
C CYS A 159 -9.61 -5.77 -15.57
N PHE A 160 -9.44 -6.00 -14.27
CA PHE A 160 -9.11 -7.29 -13.68
C PHE A 160 -10.05 -7.57 -12.50
N VAL A 161 -9.99 -8.78 -11.95
CA VAL A 161 -10.70 -9.13 -10.71
C VAL A 161 -9.67 -9.21 -9.58
N ASP A 162 -9.86 -8.44 -8.52
CA ASP A 162 -8.95 -8.43 -7.37
C ASP A 162 -9.18 -9.64 -6.42
N ASP A 163 -8.34 -9.75 -5.40
CA ASP A 163 -8.43 -10.78 -4.35
C ASP A 163 -9.76 -10.78 -3.56
N TYR A 164 -10.58 -9.72 -3.71
CA TYR A 164 -11.89 -9.59 -3.08
C TYR A 164 -13.05 -9.88 -4.05
N ASP A 165 -12.76 -10.52 -5.21
CA ASP A 165 -13.70 -10.81 -6.29
C ASP A 165 -14.38 -9.54 -6.87
N GLN A 166 -13.72 -8.39 -6.80
CA GLN A 166 -14.22 -7.13 -7.35
C GLN A 166 -13.60 -6.83 -8.71
N GLU A 167 -14.42 -6.38 -9.65
CA GLU A 167 -13.92 -5.87 -10.92
C GLU A 167 -13.31 -4.48 -10.69
N VAL A 168 -12.00 -4.37 -10.90
CA VAL A 168 -11.21 -3.15 -10.69
C VAL A 168 -10.69 -2.65 -12.03
N ARG A 169 -10.75 -1.33 -12.22
CA ARG A 169 -10.18 -0.68 -13.41
C ARG A 169 -8.66 -0.62 -13.31
N GLY A 170 -8.01 -1.04 -14.39
CA GLY A 170 -6.60 -0.90 -14.62
C GLY A 170 -6.23 0.37 -15.38
N GLY A 171 -5.02 0.35 -15.94
CA GLY A 171 -4.57 1.33 -16.93
C GLY A 171 -5.32 1.23 -18.26
N ASN A 172 -5.01 2.14 -19.18
CA ASN A 172 -5.49 2.03 -20.55
C ASN A 172 -4.69 0.96 -21.32
N ILE A 173 -5.28 0.42 -22.39
CA ILE A 173 -4.56 -0.38 -23.37
C ILE A 173 -3.54 0.50 -24.09
N ILE A 174 -2.29 0.05 -24.13
CA ILE A 174 -1.19 0.75 -24.82
C ILE A 174 -0.64 -0.02 -26.02
N SER A 175 -0.95 -1.30 -26.17
CA SER A 175 -0.57 -2.12 -27.32
C SER A 175 -1.24 -1.59 -28.59
N GLU A 176 -0.45 -1.04 -29.51
CA GLU A 176 -0.94 -0.57 -30.81
C GLU A 176 -1.60 -1.68 -31.62
N LYS A 177 -1.09 -2.92 -31.49
CA LYS A 177 -1.65 -4.08 -32.18
C LYS A 177 -3.02 -4.43 -31.63
N LEU A 178 -3.17 -4.54 -30.30
CA LEU A 178 -4.47 -4.83 -29.70
C LEU A 178 -5.47 -3.70 -29.99
N LEU A 179 -5.04 -2.44 -29.93
CA LEU A 179 -5.87 -1.30 -30.33
C LEU A 179 -6.34 -1.40 -31.78
N ALA A 180 -5.50 -1.86 -32.71
CA ALA A 180 -5.89 -2.06 -34.11
C ALA A 180 -6.89 -3.20 -34.31
N GLU A 181 -6.89 -4.21 -33.43
CA GLU A 181 -7.84 -5.34 -33.48
C GLU A 181 -9.20 -5.00 -32.85
N LEU A 182 -9.22 -4.06 -31.89
CA LEU A 182 -10.43 -3.61 -31.19
C LEU A 182 -11.22 -2.52 -31.93
N ASN A 183 -10.66 -1.93 -32.99
CA ASN A 183 -11.26 -0.86 -33.80
C ASN A 183 -11.75 -1.38 -35.16
#